data_AF-A0A974Z9A9-F1
#
_entry.id   AF-A0A974Z9A9-F1
#
_cell.length_a   1.000
_cell.length_b   1.000
_cell.length_c   1.000
_cell.angle_alpha   90.00
_cell.angle_beta   90.00
_cell.angle_gamma   90.00
#
_symmetry.space_group_name_H-M   'P 1'
#
loop_
_entity.id
_entity.type
_entity.pdbx_description
1 polymer ?
#
loop_
_entity_poly.entity_id
_entity_poly.type
_entity_poly.pdbx_seq_one_letter_code
_entity_poly.pdbx_strand_id
1 'polypeptide(L)'
;MCGQLTVQEADRLGRNLLEGLIVLNDLFSRGIAVKILEGIAAGEHTERNLILDMALALAEDRRRDIVRKTRNGLDAARARGRVGGRPRVVDADKRRIILARHADGESIRTIARATQLSVGTVHNVLADHRAAND
;
A
#
# COMPACT_ATOMS: atom_id res chain seq x y z
N MET A 1 -15.57 20.90 -30.81
CA MET A 1 -15.91 21.12 -29.38
C MET A 1 -14.61 21.19 -28.60
N CYS A 2 -14.28 22.32 -27.97
CA CYS A 2 -13.28 22.32 -26.89
C CYS A 2 -13.87 21.54 -25.72
N GLY A 3 -13.24 20.43 -25.34
CA GLY A 3 -13.64 19.67 -24.15
C GLY A 3 -13.16 20.35 -22.87
N GLN A 4 -13.73 19.96 -21.73
CA GLN A 4 -13.29 20.41 -20.41
C GLN A 4 -13.26 19.21 -19.45
N LEU A 5 -12.18 19.11 -18.67
CA LEU A 5 -12.04 18.14 -17.57
C LEU A 5 -12.20 18.87 -16.24
N THR A 6 -13.16 18.45 -15.43
CA THR A 6 -13.36 19.00 -14.09
C THR A 6 -12.86 18.02 -13.03
N VAL A 7 -12.04 18.52 -12.11
CA VAL A 7 -11.47 17.76 -10.99
C VAL A 7 -11.67 18.50 -9.68
N GLN A 8 -11.74 17.77 -8.56
CA GLN A 8 -11.92 18.36 -7.23
C GLN A 8 -10.72 19.24 -6.85
N GLU A 9 -9.51 18.68 -6.90
CA GLU A 9 -8.24 19.35 -6.56
C GLU A 9 -7.16 18.92 -7.57
N ALA A 10 -6.05 19.66 -7.63
CA ALA A 10 -4.93 19.37 -8.55
C ALA A 10 -4.32 17.96 -8.33
N ASP A 11 -4.37 17.44 -7.11
CA ASP A 11 -3.81 16.11 -6.77
C ASP A 11 -4.54 14.93 -7.43
N ARG A 12 -5.72 15.17 -8.02
CA ARG A 12 -6.50 14.18 -8.78
C ARG A 12 -6.04 14.01 -10.22
N LEU A 13 -5.09 14.82 -10.67
CA LEU A 13 -4.57 14.76 -12.04
C LEU A 13 -3.54 13.63 -12.24
N GLY A 14 -2.97 13.06 -11.16
CA GLY A 14 -2.01 11.97 -11.28
C GLY A 14 -1.58 11.37 -9.95
N ARG A 15 -0.85 10.25 -9.98
CA ARG A 15 -0.37 9.58 -8.76
C ARG A 15 0.87 10.23 -8.18
N ASN A 16 1.51 11.15 -8.87
CA ASN A 16 2.65 11.94 -8.41
C ASN A 16 2.74 13.23 -9.24
N LEU A 17 3.64 14.13 -8.84
CA LEU A 17 3.87 15.41 -9.54
C LEU A 17 4.11 15.22 -11.04
N LEU A 18 4.99 14.30 -11.43
CA LEU A 18 5.36 14.08 -12.83
C LEU A 18 4.16 13.61 -13.65
N GLU A 19 3.41 12.62 -13.16
CA GLU A 19 2.19 12.15 -13.83
C GLU A 19 1.16 13.28 -13.99
N GLY A 20 0.95 14.09 -12.94
CA GLY A 20 0.03 15.22 -13.00
C GLY A 20 0.43 16.25 -14.06
N LEU A 21 1.73 16.56 -14.18
CA LEU A 21 2.26 17.45 -15.20
C LEU A 21 2.12 16.89 -16.62
N ILE A 22 2.36 15.59 -16.81
CA ILE A 22 2.17 14.91 -18.09
C ILE A 22 0.70 15.00 -18.52
N VAL A 23 -0.23 14.71 -17.61
CA VAL A 23 -1.67 14.78 -17.88
C VAL A 23 -2.10 16.21 -18.24
N LEU A 24 -1.65 17.21 -17.49
CA LEU A 24 -1.94 18.62 -17.80
C LEU A 24 -1.46 19.00 -19.20
N ASN A 25 -0.21 18.66 -19.55
CA ASN A 25 0.34 18.98 -20.86
C ASN A 25 -0.40 18.27 -22.00
N ASP A 26 -0.79 16.99 -21.82
CA ASP A 26 -1.62 16.27 -22.80
C ASP A 26 -2.95 16.98 -23.03
N LEU A 27 -3.67 17.32 -21.95
CA LEU A 27 -4.97 17.99 -22.02
C LEU A 27 -4.88 19.33 -22.74
N PHE A 28 -3.90 20.17 -22.37
CA PHE A 28 -3.72 21.48 -23.01
C PHE A 28 -3.29 21.35 -24.48
N SER A 29 -2.44 20.38 -24.82
CA SER A 29 -2.04 20.12 -26.23
C SER A 29 -3.23 19.74 -27.11
N ARG A 30 -4.29 19.19 -26.51
CA ARG A 30 -5.54 18.78 -27.17
C ARG A 30 -6.63 19.86 -27.13
N GLY A 31 -6.33 21.04 -26.58
CA GLY A 31 -7.29 22.12 -26.40
C GLY A 31 -8.38 21.82 -25.37
N ILE A 32 -8.11 20.94 -24.40
CA ILE A 32 -9.03 20.59 -23.32
C ILE A 32 -8.71 21.46 -22.10
N ALA A 33 -9.71 22.24 -21.65
CA ALA A 33 -9.57 23.05 -20.45
C ALA A 33 -9.64 22.18 -19.18
N VAL A 34 -8.93 22.58 -18.13
CA VAL A 34 -8.95 21.91 -16.82
C VAL A 34 -9.58 22.84 -15.81
N LYS A 35 -10.69 22.41 -15.21
CA LYS A 35 -11.38 23.11 -14.14
C LYS A 35 -11.11 22.43 -12.81
N ILE A 36 -10.55 23.17 -11.88
CA ILE A 36 -10.29 22.73 -10.52
C ILE A 36 -11.29 23.43 -9.59
N LEU A 37 -11.95 22.65 -8.74
CA LEU A 37 -13.01 23.15 -7.86
C LEU A 37 -12.45 23.75 -6.56
N GLU A 38 -11.39 23.16 -6.01
CA GLU A 38 -10.86 23.49 -4.69
C GLU A 38 -9.33 23.59 -4.66
N GLY A 39 -8.81 24.19 -3.59
CA GLY A 39 -7.38 24.38 -3.38
C GLY A 39 -6.82 25.63 -4.07
N ILE A 40 -5.49 25.77 -4.04
CA ILE A 40 -4.82 27.00 -4.50
C ILE A 40 -4.89 27.21 -6.02
N ALA A 41 -5.17 26.14 -6.76
CA ALA A 41 -5.38 26.17 -8.20
C ALA A 41 -6.87 26.16 -8.57
N ALA A 42 -7.78 26.49 -7.65
CA ALA A 42 -9.20 26.60 -7.97
C ALA A 42 -9.40 27.63 -9.10
N GLY A 43 -10.06 27.21 -10.18
CA GLY A 43 -10.08 28.01 -11.40
C GLY A 43 -10.23 27.15 -12.65
N GLU A 44 -10.44 27.84 -13.77
CA GLU A 44 -10.38 27.23 -15.10
C GLU A 44 -9.03 27.57 -15.72
N HIS A 45 -8.36 26.56 -16.25
CA HIS A 45 -7.04 26.67 -16.84
C HIS A 45 -7.07 26.11 -18.26
N THR A 46 -6.54 26.87 -19.20
CA THR A 46 -6.39 26.47 -20.60
C THR A 46 -4.93 26.21 -20.97
N GLU A 47 -4.01 26.58 -20.09
CA GLU A 47 -2.57 26.39 -20.24
C GLU A 47 -1.90 26.13 -18.90
N ARG A 48 -0.69 25.57 -18.97
CA ARG A 48 0.15 25.34 -17.80
C ARG A 48 0.60 26.68 -17.22
N ASN A 49 0.50 26.82 -15.91
CA ASN A 49 0.92 28.03 -15.20
C ASN A 49 1.55 27.67 -13.85
N LEU A 50 2.19 28.66 -13.23
CA LEU A 50 2.89 28.49 -11.95
C LEU A 50 1.96 28.01 -10.82
N ILE A 51 0.68 28.40 -10.83
CA ILE A 51 -0.27 28.02 -9.79
C ILE A 51 -0.56 26.52 -9.84
N LEU A 52 -0.73 25.96 -11.05
CA LEU A 52 -0.90 24.51 -11.25
C LEU A 52 0.34 23.73 -10.80
N ASP A 53 1.52 24.19 -11.19
CA ASP A 53 2.80 23.56 -10.80
C ASP A 53 2.98 23.56 -9.28
N MET A 54 2.69 24.70 -8.64
CA MET A 54 2.75 24.85 -7.18
C MET A 54 1.73 23.96 -6.48
N ALA A 55 0.50 23.87 -7.01
CA ALA A 55 -0.55 23.03 -6.44
C ALA A 55 -0.17 21.55 -6.46
N LEU A 56 0.35 21.07 -7.59
CA LEU A 56 0.84 19.69 -7.71
C LEU A 56 2.05 19.44 -6.80
N ALA A 57 2.98 20.38 -6.71
CA ALA A 57 4.16 20.26 -5.86
C ALA A 57 3.79 20.20 -4.36
N LEU A 58 2.86 21.06 -3.92
CA LEU A 58 2.37 21.08 -2.54
C LEU A 58 1.57 19.81 -2.20
N ALA A 59 0.79 19.29 -3.15
CA ALA A 59 0.10 18.01 -2.96
C ALA A 59 1.10 16.85 -2.77
N GLU A 60 2.17 16.82 -3.57
CA GLU A 60 3.24 15.83 -3.46
C GLU A 60 4.00 15.96 -2.13
N ASP A 61 4.33 17.17 -1.69
CA ASP A 61 4.99 17.39 -0.40
C ASP A 61 4.09 16.99 0.79
N ARG A 62 2.80 17.34 0.76
CA ARG A 62 1.83 16.90 1.77
C ARG A 62 1.77 15.37 1.85
N ARG A 63 1.78 14.68 0.70
CA ARG A 63 1.78 13.22 0.67
C ARG A 63 3.05 12.65 1.31
N ARG A 64 4.22 13.24 1.02
CA ARG A 64 5.50 12.85 1.64
C ARG A 64 5.48 13.09 3.15
N ASP A 65 4.90 14.19 3.61
CA ASP A 65 4.77 14.50 5.02
C ASP A 65 3.89 13.49 5.76
N ILE A 66 2.75 13.11 5.18
CA ILE A 66 1.90 12.05 5.73
C ILE A 66 2.69 10.74 5.88
N VAL A 67 3.39 10.31 4.83
CA VAL A 67 4.20 9.08 4.86
C VAL A 67 5.28 9.15 5.95
N ARG A 68 5.98 10.28 6.05
CA ARG A 68 7.01 10.50 7.07
C ARG A 68 6.43 10.41 8.48
N LYS A 69 5.31 11.09 8.74
CA LYS A 69 4.62 11.04 10.03
C LYS A 69 4.14 9.64 10.37
N THR A 70 3.61 8.88 9.40
CA THR A 70 3.22 7.48 9.61
C THR A 70 4.42 6.62 9.99
N ARG A 71 5.56 6.75 9.31
CA ARG A 71 6.78 6.01 9.64
C ARG A 71 7.28 6.33 11.05
N ASN A 72 7.36 7.61 11.40
CA ASN A 72 7.74 8.04 12.75
C ASN A 72 6.80 7.45 13.82
N GLY A 73 5.49 7.42 13.54
CA GLY A 73 4.51 6.80 14.43
C GLY A 73 4.69 5.28 14.58
N LEU A 74 5.00 4.58 13.49
CA LEU A 74 5.29 3.14 13.51
C LEU A 74 6.56 2.84 14.30
N ASP A 75 7.61 3.64 14.14
CA ASP A 75 8.88 3.45 14.84
C ASP A 75 8.71 3.72 16.35
N ALA A 76 7.97 4.77 16.72
CA ALA A 76 7.61 5.01 18.11
C ALA A 76 6.75 3.88 18.71
N ALA A 77 5.84 3.28 17.93
CA ALA A 77 5.06 2.14 18.38
C ALA A 77 5.92 0.88 18.58
N ARG A 78 6.89 0.63 17.68
CA ARG A 78 7.86 -0.47 17.81
C ARG A 78 8.74 -0.32 19.04
N ALA A 79 9.21 0.89 19.33
CA ALA A 79 9.98 1.18 20.53
C ALA A 79 9.20 0.89 21.83
N ARG A 80 7.87 1.00 21.80
CA ARG A 80 6.96 0.59 22.89
C ARG A 80 6.59 -0.90 22.88
N GLY A 81 7.24 -1.72 22.06
CA GLY A 81 7.02 -3.16 21.96
C GLY A 81 5.93 -3.60 20.98
N ARG A 82 5.31 -2.68 20.21
CA ARG A 82 4.31 -3.05 19.20
C ARG A 82 4.97 -3.38 17.86
N VAL A 83 5.03 -4.67 17.52
CA VAL A 83 5.66 -5.15 16.26
C VAL A 83 4.83 -4.81 15.00
N GLY A 84 3.50 -4.84 15.10
CA GLY A 84 2.59 -4.68 13.95
C GLY A 84 2.47 -5.95 13.10
N GLY A 85 1.91 -5.83 11.89
CA GLY A 85 1.75 -6.94 10.94
C GLY A 85 0.57 -7.86 11.23
N ARG A 86 0.42 -8.90 10.39
CA ARG A 86 -0.63 -9.92 10.54
C ARG A 86 -0.31 -10.81 11.76
N PRO A 87 -1.25 -11.02 12.69
CA PRO A 87 -1.06 -11.95 13.81
C PRO A 87 -0.66 -13.35 13.33
N ARG A 88 0.21 -14.03 14.09
CA ARG A 88 0.58 -15.42 13.81
C ARG A 88 -0.65 -16.32 13.96
N VAL A 89 -0.94 -17.12 12.93
CA VAL A 89 -2.07 -18.07 12.91
C VAL A 89 -1.74 -19.38 13.63
N VAL A 90 -0.44 -19.70 13.72
CA VAL A 90 0.10 -20.88 14.41
C VAL A 90 0.69 -20.43 15.73
N ASP A 91 0.03 -20.83 16.82
CA ASP A 91 0.54 -20.75 18.19
C ASP A 91 1.42 -21.98 18.52
N ALA A 92 1.97 -22.00 19.74
CA ALA A 92 2.86 -23.07 20.19
C ALA A 92 2.17 -24.45 20.23
N ASP A 93 0.87 -24.49 20.52
CA ASP A 93 0.12 -25.74 20.65
C ASP A 93 -0.19 -26.32 19.28
N LYS A 94 -0.65 -25.50 18.33
CA LYS A 94 -0.79 -25.89 16.92
C LYS A 94 0.53 -26.37 16.35
N ARG A 95 1.64 -25.68 16.65
CA ARG A 95 2.98 -26.13 16.23
C ARG A 95 3.27 -27.53 16.76
N ARG A 96 3.02 -27.79 18.04
CA ARG A 96 3.24 -29.10 18.67
C ARG A 96 2.38 -30.19 18.03
N ILE A 97 1.10 -29.91 17.77
CA ILE A 97 0.16 -30.85 17.12
C ILE A 97 0.62 -31.18 15.70
N ILE A 98 1.07 -30.20 14.92
CA ILE A 98 1.59 -30.41 13.56
C ILE A 98 2.81 -31.33 13.60
N LEU A 99 3.77 -31.06 14.49
CA LEU A 99 5.00 -31.84 14.59
C LEU A 99 4.75 -33.28 15.03
N ALA A 100 3.88 -33.48 16.03
CA ALA A 100 3.51 -34.81 16.50
C ALA A 100 2.85 -35.64 15.39
N ARG A 101 1.82 -35.10 14.73
CA ARG A 101 1.12 -35.81 13.64
C ARG A 101 2.03 -36.11 12.45
N HIS A 102 2.98 -35.24 12.14
CA HIS A 102 3.97 -35.52 11.11
C HIS A 102 4.94 -36.63 11.53
N ALA A 103 5.36 -36.68 12.79
CA ALA A 103 6.16 -37.78 13.32
C ALA A 103 5.41 -39.13 13.28
N ASP A 104 4.09 -39.10 13.45
CA ASP A 104 3.20 -40.27 13.28
C ASP A 104 3.01 -40.69 11.81
N GLY A 105 3.63 -39.99 10.85
CA GLY A 105 3.59 -40.32 9.43
C GLY A 105 2.38 -39.78 8.67
N GLU A 106 1.57 -38.91 9.26
CA GLU A 106 0.43 -38.30 8.55
C GLU A 106 0.89 -37.41 7.39
N SER A 107 0.14 -37.45 6.28
CA SER A 107 0.41 -36.56 5.14
C SER A 107 0.13 -35.09 5.49
N ILE A 108 0.87 -34.16 4.87
CA ILE A 108 0.69 -32.70 5.08
C ILE A 108 -0.77 -32.27 4.83
N ARG A 109 -1.44 -32.84 3.82
CA ARG A 109 -2.86 -32.53 3.52
C ARG A 109 -3.81 -32.99 4.63
N THR A 110 -3.52 -34.15 5.23
CA THR A 110 -4.28 -34.68 6.36
C THR A 110 -4.13 -33.77 7.58
N ILE A 111 -2.88 -33.40 7.91
CA ILE A 111 -2.57 -32.51 9.03
C ILE A 111 -3.22 -31.13 8.84
N ALA A 112 -3.16 -30.57 7.64
CA ALA A 112 -3.79 -29.30 7.29
C ALA A 112 -5.31 -29.33 7.54
N ARG A 113 -5.99 -30.40 7.10
CA ARG A 113 -7.43 -30.57 7.34
C ARG A 113 -7.75 -30.71 8.83
N ALA A 114 -6.97 -31.50 9.57
CA ALA A 114 -7.17 -31.74 10.99
C ALA A 114 -6.92 -30.49 11.85
N THR A 115 -5.95 -29.66 11.46
CA THR A 115 -5.58 -28.42 12.17
C THR A 115 -6.33 -27.17 11.68
N GLN A 116 -7.16 -27.32 10.63
CA GLN A 116 -7.84 -26.22 9.94
C GLN A 116 -6.88 -25.13 9.44
N LEU A 117 -5.67 -25.53 9.05
CA LEU A 117 -4.64 -24.65 8.51
C LEU A 117 -4.47 -24.89 7.01
N SER A 118 -3.92 -23.90 6.30
CA SER A 118 -3.56 -24.10 4.91
C SER A 118 -2.40 -25.10 4.80
N VAL A 119 -2.35 -25.85 3.70
CA VAL A 119 -1.24 -26.76 3.40
C VAL A 119 0.11 -26.04 3.45
N GLY A 120 0.17 -24.80 2.94
CA GLY A 120 1.37 -23.96 2.99
C GLY A 120 1.80 -23.60 4.42
N THR A 121 0.84 -23.33 5.31
CA THR A 121 1.14 -23.07 6.73
C THR A 121 1.76 -24.29 7.41
N VAL A 122 1.19 -25.48 7.20
CA VAL A 122 1.73 -26.73 7.76
C VAL A 122 3.11 -27.03 7.19
N HIS A 123 3.28 -26.87 5.87
CA HIS A 123 4.55 -27.06 5.20
C HIS A 123 5.65 -26.14 5.76
N ASN A 124 5.36 -24.84 5.94
CA ASN A 124 6.32 -23.88 6.48
C ASN A 124 6.72 -24.23 7.92
N VAL A 125 5.77 -24.64 8.76
CA VAL A 125 6.08 -25.07 10.14
C VAL A 125 7.05 -26.26 10.15
N LEU A 126 6.87 -27.22 9.24
CA LEU A 126 7.75 -28.38 9.12
C LEU A 126 9.13 -28.01 8.56
N ALA A 127 9.18 -27.12 7.56
CA ALA A 127 10.43 -26.62 7.00
C ALA A 127 11.25 -25.84 8.04
N ASP A 128 10.60 -24.93 8.78
CA ASP A 128 11.22 -24.16 9.87
C ASP A 128 11.75 -25.09 10.97
N HIS A 129 11.08 -26.21 11.25
CA HIS A 129 11.55 -27.17 12.24
C HIS A 129 12.77 -27.97 11.79
N ARG A 130 12.84 -28.35 10.50
CA ARG A 130 14.03 -29.02 9.94
C ARG A 130 15.25 -28.10 9.96
N ALA A 131 15.09 -26.86 9.49
CA ALA A 131 16.16 -25.86 9.46
C ALA A 131 16.67 -25.46 10.86
N ALA A 132 15.92 -25.71 11.93
CA ALA A 132 16.35 -25.46 13.30
C ALA A 132 17.06 -26.67 13.96
N ASN A 133 16.96 -27.87 13.36
CA ASN A 133 17.56 -29.10 13.85
C ASN A 133 18.80 -29.51 13.03
N ASP A 134 19.04 -28.86 11.88
CA ASP A 134 20.27 -28.90 11.08
C ASP A 134 21.29 -27.86 11.60
#